data_AF-A0A1Z8MI20-F1
#
_entry.id   AF-A0A1Z8MI20-F1
#
_cell.length_a   1.000
_cell.length_b   1.000
_cell.length_c   1.000
_cell.angle_alpha   90.00
_cell.angle_beta   90.00
_cell.angle_gamma   90.00
#
_symmetry.space_group_name_H-M   'P 1'
#
loop_
_entity.id
_entity.type
_entity.pdbx_description
1 polymer ?
#
loop_
_entity_poly.entity_id
_entity_poly.type
_entity_poly.pdbx_seq_one_letter_code
_entity_poly.pdbx_strand_id
1 'polypeptide(L)' 'MNDDQETYRVVAKEQQYDVVSASDRVVMSCRDPRSANQYATLLNQAFRAGYKAGFRDAKQAS' A
#
# COMPACT_ATOMS: atom_id res chain seq x y z
N MET A 1 9.96 -16.93 2.05
CA MET A 1 8.57 -16.40 2.00
C MET A 1 8.54 -15.24 2.98
N ASN A 2 8.60 -14.01 2.46
CA ASN A 2 8.55 -12.78 3.26
C ASN A 2 7.53 -11.87 2.56
N ASP A 3 6.26 -12.27 2.62
CA ASP A 3 5.14 -11.65 1.90
C ASP A 3 4.49 -10.48 2.68
N ASP A 4 5.16 -9.97 3.72
CA ASP A 4 4.64 -8.94 4.62
C ASP A 4 5.37 -7.59 4.52
N GLN A 5 5.96 -7.27 3.37
CA GLN A 5 6.36 -5.88 3.10
C GLN A 5 5.09 -5.03 2.85
N GLU A 6 4.54 -4.46 3.92
CA GLU A 6 3.56 -3.38 3.81
C GLU A 6 4.16 -2.27 2.95
N THR A 7 3.60 -2.12 1.75
CA THR A 7 4.15 -1.24 0.70
C THR A 7 3.65 0.18 0.87
N TYR A 8 2.53 0.36 1.57
CA TYR A 8 1.94 1.66 1.88
C TYR A 8 1.76 1.81 3.38
N ARG A 9 2.19 2.96 3.93
CA ARG A 9 2.11 3.27 5.36
C ARG A 9 1.62 4.70 5.59
N VAL A 10 1.07 4.96 6.76
CA VAL A 10 0.64 6.30 7.18
C VAL A 10 1.74 7.00 7.96
N VAL A 11 2.04 8.25 7.60
CA VAL A 11 2.95 9.14 8.31
C VAL A 11 2.16 10.34 8.80
N ALA A 12 2.14 10.55 10.11
CA ALA A 12 1.53 11.73 10.71
C ALA A 12 2.46 12.94 10.55
N LYS A 13 1.90 14.07 10.13
CA LYS A 13 2.51 15.40 10.10
C LYS A 13 1.67 16.35 10.95
N GLU A 14 2.19 17.56 11.19
CA GLU A 14 1.58 18.53 12.12
C GLU A 14 0.08 18.79 11.92
N GLN A 15 -0.42 18.74 10.68
CA GLN A 15 -1.84 19.02 10.37
C GLN A 15 -2.48 18.02 9.39
N GLN A 16 -1.79 16.92 9.05
CA GLN A 16 -2.27 15.95 8.08
C GLN A 16 -1.63 14.58 8.25
N TYR A 17 -2.19 13.59 7.56
CA TYR A 17 -1.73 12.22 7.53
C TYR A 17 -1.41 11.85 6.08
N ASP A 18 -0.15 11.57 5.79
CA ASP A 18 0.29 11.18 4.45
C ASP A 18 0.32 9.66 4.34
N VAL A 19 -0.28 9.13 3.28
CA VAL A 19 -0.08 7.74 2.86
C VAL A 19 1.12 7.72 1.91
N VAL A 20 2.19 7.04 2.32
CA VAL A 20 3.45 6.97 1.57
C VAL A 20 3.72 5.54 1.09
N SER A 21 4.36 5.42 -0.08
CA SER A 21 4.84 4.14 -0.60
C SER A 21 6.11 3.66 0.11
N ALA A 22 6.57 2.46 -0.24
CA ALA A 22 7.84 1.88 0.22
C ALA A 22 9.07 2.70 -0.20
N SER A 23 8.93 3.53 -1.23
CA SER A 23 9.95 4.47 -1.71
C SER A 23 9.82 5.88 -1.11
N ASP A 24 9.05 6.02 -0.03
CA ASP A 24 8.78 7.27 0.69
C ASP A 24 8.10 8.37 -0.15
N ARG A 25 7.50 7.98 -1.27
CA ARG A 25 6.70 8.88 -2.08
C ARG A 25 5.31 9.04 -1.47
N VAL A 26 4.89 10.29 -1.28
CA VAL A 26 3.50 10.60 -0.89
C VAL A 26 2.58 10.26 -2.06
N VAL A 27 1.63 9.37 -1.80
CA VAL A 27 0.60 8.96 -2.76
C VAL A 27 -0.69 9.73 -2.50
N MET A 28 -0.98 10.04 -1.23
CA MET A 28 -2.16 10.77 -0.82
C MET A 28 -1.92 11.48 0.51
N SER A 29 -2.56 12.62 0.71
CA SER A 29 -2.65 13.31 2.00
C SER A 29 -4.09 13.37 2.47
N CYS A 30 -4.31 13.09 3.75
CA CYS A 30 -5.63 13.10 4.39
C CYS A 30 -5.61 14.04 5.61
N ARG A 31 -6.76 14.64 5.92
CA ARG A 31 -6.92 15.45 7.15
C ARG A 31 -7.28 14.62 8.39
N ASP A 32 -7.72 13.38 8.18
CA ASP A 32 -8.20 12.48 9.22
C ASP A 32 -7.40 11.17 9.22
N PRO A 33 -6.98 10.67 10.39
CA PRO A 33 -6.14 9.48 10.50
C PRO A 33 -6.88 8.21 10.07
N ARG A 34 -8.19 8.12 10.29
CA ARG A 34 -8.98 6.93 9.94
C ARG A 34 -9.03 6.76 8.42
N SER A 35 -9.21 7.86 7.70
CA SER A 35 -9.19 7.91 6.24
C SER A 35 -7.84 7.44 5.69
N ALA A 36 -6.73 7.98 6.22
CA ALA A 36 -5.39 7.60 5.79
C ALA A 36 -5.10 6.11 6.01
N ASN A 37 -5.48 5.57 7.17
CA ASN A 37 -5.32 4.14 7.47
C ASN A 37 -6.14 3.27 6.52
N GLN A 38 -7.39 3.65 6.26
CA GLN A 38 -8.25 2.92 5.34
C GLN A 38 -7.66 2.89 3.92
N TYR A 39 -7.11 4.01 3.45
CA TYR A 39 -6.42 4.07 2.15
C TYR A 39 -5.18 3.18 2.12
N ALA A 40 -4.33 3.22 3.15
CA ALA A 40 -3.15 2.36 3.24
C ALA A 40 -3.55 0.88 3.20
N THR A 41 -4.59 0.48 3.93
CA THR A 41 -5.12 -0.90 3.89
C THR A 41 -5.59 -1.29 2.49
N LEU A 42 -6.39 -0.46 1.83
CA LEU A 42 -6.91 -0.76 0.49
C LEU A 42 -5.79 -0.87 -0.56
N LEU A 43 -4.79 0.03 -0.50
CA LEU A 43 -3.64 0.00 -1.39
C LEU A 43 -2.79 -1.25 -1.18
N ASN A 44 -2.55 -1.64 0.07
CA ASN A 44 -1.84 -2.87 0.39
C ASN A 44 -2.62 -4.12 -0.08
N GLN A 45 -3.96 -4.14 0.05
CA GLN A 45 -4.80 -5.22 -0.46
C GLN A 45 -4.72 -5.32 -1.99
N ALA A 46 -4.83 -4.19 -2.69
CA ALA A 46 -4.73 -4.13 -4.15
C ALA A 46 -3.35 -4.58 -4.64
N PHE A 47 -2.28 -4.16 -3.96
CA PHE A 47 -0.91 -4.58 -4.27
C PHE A 47 -0.74 -6.09 -4.12
N ARG A 48 -1.19 -6.67 -3.01
CA ARG A 48 -1.14 -8.13 -2.76
C ARG A 48 -1.96 -8.91 -3.79
N ALA A 49 -3.13 -8.41 -4.15
CA ALA A 49 -3.98 -9.05 -5.17
C ALA A 49 -3.33 -9.02 -6.56
N GLY A 50 -2.78 -7.87 -6.97
CA GLY A 50 -2.08 -7.72 -8.25
C GLY A 50 -0.80 -8.57 -8.32
N TYR A 51 -0.01 -8.60 -7.25
CA TYR A 51 1.18 -9.45 -7.15
C TYR A 51 0.83 -10.94 -7.28
N LYS A 52 -0.24 -11.39 -6.60
CA LYS A 52 -0.72 -12.77 -6.68
C LYS A 52 -1.23 -13.14 -8.07
N ALA A 53 -1.87 -12.21 -8.78
CA ALA A 53 -2.32 -12.40 -10.15
C ALA A 53 -1.12 -12.57 -11.11
N GLY A 54 -0.16 -11.65 -11.06
CA GLY A 54 1.04 -11.72 -11.90
C GLY A 54 1.89 -12.97 -11.67
N PHE A 55 1.96 -13.47 -10.42
CA PHE A 55 2.64 -14.72 -10.12
C PHE A 55 1.91 -15.96 -10.68
N ARG A 56 0.57 -15.96 -10.70
CA ARG A 56 -0.21 -17.05 -11.30
C ARG A 56 -0.04 -17.10 -12.81
N ASP A 57 -0.07 -15.95 -13.48
CA ASP A 57 0.12 -15.86 -14.93
C ASP A 57 1.53 -16.30 -15.32
N ALA A 58 2.55 -15.90 -14.55
CA ALA A 58 3.93 -16.35 -14.77
C ALA A 58 4.12 -17.87 -14.58
N LYS A 59 3.33 -18.50 -13.68
CA LYS A 59 3.34 -19.97 -13.48
C LYS A 59 2.56 -20.76 -14.54
N GLN A 60 1.63 -20.11 -15.24
CA GLN A 60 0.90 -20.74 -16.35
C GLN A 60 1.60 -20.56 -17.70
N ALA A 61 2.49 -19.57 -17.81
CA ALA A 61 3.32 -19.32 -18.98
C ALA A 61 4.64 -20.12 -19.01
N SER A 62 4.86 -21.00 -18.02
CA SER A 62 6.05 -21.87 -17.89
C SER A 62 5.74 -23.33 -18.18
#